data_AF-A0A521DR88-F1
#
_entry.id   AF-A0A521DR88-F1
#
_cell.length_a   1.000
_cell.length_b   1.000
_cell.length_c   1.000
_cell.angle_alpha   90.00
_cell.angle_beta   90.00
_cell.angle_gamma   90.00
#
_symmetry.space_group_name_H-M   'P 1'
#
loop_
_entity.id
_entity.type
_entity.pdbx_description
1 polymer ?
#
loop_
_entity_poly.entity_id
_entity_poly.type
_entity_poly.pdbx_seq_one_letter_code
_entity_poly.pdbx_strand_id
1 'polypeptide(L)'
;MKKLIIPIGALLLSNITYAQLSTISSNENYIQTKTYLDYNGTAPTKSLEMVQYFDGLGRPKQIVNLQASPLGKDVVTHIEYDPFGRQVKDYLPVPQLSTSNGNYYSGPLGVYPNTYGNEKIYSEKVLENSPLDRILEQKQVGNAWDNKPIKFGYDANADGEVKKYTATFNYTTFTSSLTFSGSYGIGQLYKNTVTDEDGNSTIEFKNGQGQVVLVRKVISATDNADTYYVYNDYNQLAFVIPPKASVEADPNTVLNDLCYQYKYDGRNRLVEKKLPGKGWEYMVYDKQDRLIMVQDAVMGALKQWLFTKYDQFGRTAYTGLYTSTQVYGTAGRAAEQVLADAKGSNNVTRSSTVGFTNSGVG
;
A
#
# COMPACT_ATOMS: atom_id res chain seq x y z
N MET A 1 -12.05 -70.19 -52.49
CA MET A 1 -12.19 -68.81 -51.94
C MET A 1 -11.77 -68.84 -50.47
N LYS A 2 -10.57 -68.35 -50.13
CA LYS A 2 -10.12 -68.17 -48.73
C LYS A 2 -10.13 -66.68 -48.43
N LYS A 3 -11.01 -66.24 -47.53
CA LYS A 3 -11.08 -64.85 -47.06
C LYS A 3 -10.04 -64.65 -45.96
N LEU A 4 -9.04 -63.80 -46.20
CA LEU A 4 -8.16 -63.26 -45.17
C LEU A 4 -8.87 -62.07 -44.52
N ILE A 5 -9.17 -62.17 -43.23
CA ILE A 5 -9.64 -61.06 -42.40
C ILE A 5 -8.40 -60.56 -41.64
N ILE A 6 -7.89 -59.40 -42.02
CA ILE A 6 -6.85 -58.69 -41.27
C ILE A 6 -7.56 -57.85 -40.20
N PRO A 7 -7.32 -58.04 -38.89
CA PRO A 7 -7.93 -57.21 -37.87
C PRO A 7 -7.14 -55.89 -37.78
N ILE A 8 -7.59 -54.88 -38.52
CA ILE A 8 -7.09 -53.48 -38.44
C ILE A 8 -7.64 -52.79 -37.16
N GLY A 9 -8.19 -53.54 -36.20
CA GLY A 9 -8.83 -53.00 -34.99
C GLY A 9 -7.90 -52.79 -33.79
N ALA A 10 -6.64 -53.27 -33.81
CA ALA A 10 -5.78 -53.26 -32.63
C ALA A 10 -4.70 -52.17 -32.60
N LEU A 11 -4.61 -51.31 -33.63
CA LEU A 11 -3.50 -50.35 -33.78
C LEU A 11 -3.90 -48.87 -33.58
N LEU A 12 -5.03 -48.60 -32.92
CA LEU A 12 -5.56 -47.24 -32.74
C LEU A 12 -5.92 -46.87 -31.29
N LEU A 13 -5.40 -47.61 -30.30
CA LEU A 13 -5.62 -47.34 -28.87
C LEU A 13 -4.38 -46.81 -28.13
N SER A 14 -3.27 -46.56 -28.81
CA SER A 14 -1.98 -46.24 -28.15
C SER A 14 -1.58 -44.76 -28.13
N ASN A 15 -2.50 -43.82 -28.37
CA ASN A 15 -2.32 -42.38 -28.14
C ASN A 15 -3.76 -41.84 -27.99
N ILE A 16 -4.23 -41.15 -26.95
CA ILE A 16 -3.65 -40.00 -26.25
C ILE A 16 -4.32 -39.96 -24.86
N THR A 17 -3.67 -40.48 -23.82
CA THR A 17 -3.98 -40.06 -22.45
C THR A 17 -2.79 -39.28 -21.95
N TYR A 18 -2.80 -37.96 -22.16
CA TYR A 18 -2.03 -37.08 -21.28
C TYR A 18 -2.76 -37.08 -19.94
N ALA A 19 -2.58 -38.15 -19.15
CA ALA A 19 -2.75 -38.00 -17.72
C ALA A 19 -1.73 -36.92 -17.32
N GLN A 20 -2.19 -35.82 -16.73
CA GLN A 20 -1.29 -35.05 -15.89
C GLN A 20 -0.78 -36.05 -14.85
N LEU A 21 0.49 -36.47 -15.00
CA LEU A 21 1.21 -37.27 -14.02
C LEU A 21 1.47 -36.38 -12.81
N SER A 22 0.38 -35.96 -12.16
CA SER A 22 0.44 -35.40 -10.84
C SER A 22 0.79 -36.56 -9.92
N THR A 23 1.95 -36.46 -9.27
CA THR A 23 2.36 -37.39 -8.21
C THR A 23 1.59 -37.17 -6.90
N ILE A 24 0.63 -36.24 -6.93
CA ILE A 24 -0.22 -35.85 -5.82
C ILE A 24 -1.49 -36.71 -5.86
N SER A 25 -1.81 -37.32 -4.72
CA SER A 25 -3.00 -38.15 -4.53
C SER A 25 -4.29 -37.40 -4.88
N SER A 26 -5.23 -38.10 -5.53
CA SER A 26 -6.55 -37.58 -5.92
C SER A 26 -7.60 -37.63 -4.80
N ASN A 27 -7.20 -37.91 -3.56
CA ASN A 27 -8.12 -38.05 -2.43
C ASN A 27 -8.60 -36.70 -1.86
N GLU A 28 -7.99 -35.60 -2.30
CA GLU A 28 -8.24 -34.26 -1.81
C GLU A 28 -8.42 -33.28 -2.96
N ASN A 29 -9.25 -32.26 -2.78
CA ASN A 29 -9.39 -31.18 -3.76
C ASN A 29 -8.17 -30.26 -3.65
N TYR A 30 -7.48 -30.01 -4.77
CA TYR A 30 -6.31 -29.13 -4.80
C TYR A 30 -6.18 -28.33 -6.10
N ILE A 31 -5.40 -27.24 -6.01
CA ILE A 31 -4.84 -26.51 -7.14
C ILE A 31 -3.33 -26.58 -7.04
N GLN A 32 -2.66 -27.03 -8.10
CA GLN A 32 -1.21 -27.01 -8.21
C GLN A 32 -0.78 -25.86 -9.12
N THR A 33 0.16 -25.05 -8.63
CA THR A 33 0.79 -23.97 -9.39
C THR A 33 2.27 -24.28 -9.55
N LYS A 34 2.75 -24.22 -10.79
CA LYS A 34 4.15 -24.44 -11.14
C LYS A 34 4.68 -23.25 -11.93
N THR A 35 5.66 -22.55 -11.36
CA THR A 35 6.33 -21.40 -11.98
C THR A 35 7.73 -21.81 -12.39
N TYR A 36 8.02 -21.74 -13.68
CA TYR A 36 9.36 -22.00 -14.21
C TYR A 36 10.25 -20.78 -14.02
N LEU A 37 11.38 -20.97 -13.34
CA LEU A 37 12.33 -19.90 -12.98
C LEU A 37 13.43 -19.74 -14.03
N ASP A 38 13.61 -20.74 -14.87
CA ASP A 38 14.47 -20.69 -16.04
C ASP A 38 13.74 -21.27 -17.25
N TYR A 39 14.23 -20.91 -18.43
CA TYR A 39 13.82 -21.54 -19.67
C TYR A 39 14.98 -21.46 -20.66
N ASN A 40 15.54 -22.62 -21.00
CA ASN A 40 16.68 -22.73 -21.92
C ASN A 40 16.26 -23.09 -23.35
N GLY A 41 14.98 -22.88 -23.71
CA GLY A 41 14.43 -23.23 -25.02
C GLY A 41 14.04 -24.69 -25.20
N THR A 42 14.48 -25.61 -24.32
CA THR A 42 14.14 -27.05 -24.40
C THR A 42 13.26 -27.49 -23.23
N ALA A 43 13.72 -27.29 -22.00
CA ALA A 43 12.97 -27.61 -20.80
C ALA A 43 13.44 -26.72 -19.63
N PRO A 44 12.52 -26.29 -18.76
CA PRO A 44 12.88 -25.61 -17.53
C PRO A 44 13.58 -26.60 -16.57
N THR A 45 14.72 -26.19 -16.01
CA THR A 45 15.50 -26.97 -15.03
C THR A 45 15.27 -26.53 -13.58
N LYS A 46 14.66 -25.35 -13.39
CA LYS A 46 14.29 -24.81 -12.08
C LYS A 46 12.83 -24.40 -12.09
N SER A 47 12.09 -24.88 -11.11
CA SER A 47 10.71 -24.49 -10.88
C SER A 47 10.43 -24.25 -9.42
N LEU A 48 9.49 -23.35 -9.16
CA LEU A 48 8.83 -23.19 -7.88
C LEU A 48 7.45 -23.84 -7.98
N GLU A 49 7.13 -24.73 -7.06
CA GLU A 49 5.90 -25.52 -7.08
C GLU A 49 5.16 -25.38 -5.75
N MET A 50 3.85 -25.18 -5.84
CA MET A 50 2.95 -25.03 -4.71
C MET A 50 1.67 -25.82 -4.96
N VAL A 51 1.15 -26.47 -3.93
CA VAL A 51 -0.15 -27.15 -3.94
C VAL A 51 -1.02 -26.55 -2.84
N GLN A 52 -2.17 -26.03 -3.21
CA GLN A 52 -3.17 -25.53 -2.27
C GLN A 52 -4.33 -26.53 -2.19
N TYR A 53 -4.60 -27.03 -0.99
CA TYR A 53 -5.70 -27.95 -0.70
C TYR A 53 -6.91 -27.21 -0.18
N PHE A 54 -8.10 -27.73 -0.50
CA PHE A 54 -9.38 -27.11 -0.16
C PHE A 54 -10.24 -28.03 0.71
N ASP A 55 -11.09 -27.43 1.55
CA ASP A 55 -12.16 -28.13 2.25
C ASP A 55 -13.38 -28.37 1.34
N GLY A 56 -14.42 -29.00 1.89
CA GLY A 56 -15.66 -29.30 1.14
C GLY A 56 -16.46 -28.06 0.71
N LEU A 57 -16.14 -26.88 1.24
CA LEU A 57 -16.75 -25.60 0.88
C LEU A 57 -15.88 -24.81 -0.11
N GLY A 58 -14.76 -25.37 -0.56
CA GLY A 58 -13.83 -24.73 -1.48
C GLY A 58 -12.91 -23.69 -0.82
N ARG A 59 -12.77 -23.71 0.51
CA ARG A 59 -11.85 -22.81 1.23
C ARG A 59 -10.48 -23.46 1.41
N PRO A 60 -9.36 -22.74 1.26
CA PRO A 60 -8.03 -23.29 1.48
C PRO A 60 -7.84 -23.85 2.90
N LYS A 61 -7.43 -25.11 3.04
CA LYS A 61 -7.15 -25.75 4.34
C LYS A 61 -5.66 -26.02 4.58
N GLN A 62 -4.86 -26.03 3.52
CA GLN A 62 -3.42 -26.27 3.61
C GLN A 62 -2.73 -25.77 2.34
N ILE A 63 -1.53 -25.22 2.48
CA ILE A 63 -0.64 -24.90 1.37
C ILE A 63 0.64 -25.70 1.54
N VAL A 64 1.11 -26.37 0.50
CA VAL A 64 2.35 -27.14 0.49
C VAL A 64 3.28 -26.56 -0.58
N ASN A 65 4.39 -25.99 -0.16
CA ASN A 65 5.46 -25.57 -1.05
C ASN A 65 6.44 -26.73 -1.22
N LEU A 66 6.56 -27.25 -2.45
CA LEU A 66 7.33 -28.45 -2.74
C LEU A 66 8.82 -28.15 -2.62
N GLN A 67 9.53 -29.00 -1.87
CA GLN A 67 10.99 -28.96 -1.72
C GLN A 67 11.56 -27.56 -1.39
N ALA A 68 10.76 -26.71 -0.75
CA ALA A 68 11.07 -25.28 -0.56
C ALA A 68 12.02 -25.02 0.62
N SER A 69 12.26 -26.01 1.49
CA SER A 69 13.24 -25.89 2.57
C SER A 69 14.68 -26.11 2.06
N PRO A 70 15.71 -25.61 2.78
CA PRO A 70 17.12 -25.82 2.40
C PRO A 70 17.55 -27.29 2.28
N LEU A 71 16.83 -28.21 2.95
CA LEU A 71 17.07 -29.65 2.90
C LEU A 71 16.22 -30.37 1.84
N GLY A 72 15.56 -29.62 0.94
CA GLY A 72 14.71 -30.19 -0.12
C GLY A 72 13.43 -30.84 0.39
N LYS A 73 12.99 -30.50 1.61
CA LYS A 73 11.71 -30.95 2.18
C LYS A 73 10.59 -29.98 1.85
N ASP A 74 9.38 -30.51 1.74
CA ASP A 74 8.18 -29.69 1.52
C ASP A 74 7.88 -28.85 2.77
N VAL A 75 7.32 -27.66 2.56
CA VAL A 75 6.98 -26.73 3.64
C VAL A 75 5.47 -26.50 3.63
N VAL A 76 4.84 -26.75 4.77
CA VAL A 76 3.38 -26.79 4.91
C VAL A 76 2.89 -25.60 5.72
N THR A 77 1.98 -24.81 5.17
CA THR A 77 1.22 -23.82 5.93
C THR A 77 -0.16 -24.40 6.22
N HIS A 78 -0.48 -24.53 7.51
CA HIS A 78 -1.80 -24.95 7.97
C HIS A 78 -2.76 -23.77 7.96
N ILE A 79 -4.01 -24.01 7.55
CA ILE A 79 -5.07 -23.01 7.60
C ILE A 79 -6.27 -23.65 8.30
N GLU A 80 -6.78 -22.97 9.31
CA GLU A 80 -8.01 -23.34 9.99
C GLU A 80 -8.98 -22.17 10.05
N TYR A 81 -10.26 -22.52 10.17
CA TYR A 81 -11.35 -21.57 10.27
C TYR A 81 -12.09 -21.83 11.58
N ASP A 82 -12.60 -20.76 12.18
CA ASP A 82 -13.52 -20.88 13.30
C ASP A 82 -14.89 -21.45 12.87
N PRO A 83 -15.82 -21.72 13.81
CA PRO A 83 -17.15 -22.25 13.48
C PRO A 83 -18.00 -21.36 12.56
N PHE A 84 -17.66 -20.06 12.45
CA PHE A 84 -18.32 -19.12 11.54
C PHE A 84 -17.63 -19.04 10.16
N GLY A 85 -16.55 -19.79 9.97
CA GLY A 85 -15.82 -19.87 8.71
C GLY A 85 -14.78 -18.77 8.50
N ARG A 86 -14.37 -18.08 9.57
CA ARG A 86 -13.39 -16.98 9.54
C ARG A 86 -12.00 -17.50 9.90
N GLN A 87 -10.98 -17.02 9.20
CA GLN A 87 -9.58 -17.35 9.48
C GLN A 87 -9.03 -16.38 10.54
N VAL A 88 -9.14 -16.79 11.80
CA VAL A 88 -8.68 -15.98 12.95
C VAL A 88 -7.23 -16.26 13.35
N LYS A 89 -6.60 -17.30 12.77
CA LYS A 89 -5.20 -17.65 13.02
C LYS A 89 -4.41 -17.72 11.73
N ASP A 90 -3.22 -17.14 11.74
CA ASP A 90 -2.27 -17.20 10.64
C ASP A 90 -1.02 -17.97 11.12
N TYR A 91 -0.87 -19.22 10.66
CA TYR A 91 0.20 -20.13 11.09
C TYR A 91 1.50 -19.92 10.32
N LEU A 92 2.63 -20.10 11.01
CA LEU A 92 3.94 -20.20 10.40
C LEU A 92 4.04 -21.48 9.53
N PRO A 93 4.77 -21.43 8.40
CA PRO A 93 5.00 -22.61 7.57
C PRO A 93 5.92 -23.62 8.26
N VAL A 94 5.49 -24.87 8.38
CA VAL A 94 6.24 -25.96 9.02
C VAL A 94 6.91 -26.85 7.97
N PRO A 95 8.25 -27.01 7.96
CA PRO A 95 8.90 -27.99 7.10
C PRO A 95 8.51 -29.42 7.53
N GLN A 96 8.19 -30.27 6.57
CA GLN A 96 7.90 -31.68 6.84
C GLN A 96 9.15 -32.41 7.34
N LEU A 97 8.97 -33.55 8.03
CA LEU A 97 10.08 -34.41 8.43
C LEU A 97 10.74 -35.11 7.23
N SER A 98 9.95 -35.43 6.22
CA SER A 98 10.35 -35.97 4.91
C SER A 98 9.49 -35.33 3.82
N THR A 99 10.02 -35.12 2.62
CA THR A 99 9.22 -34.62 1.48
C THR A 99 8.15 -35.64 1.10
N SER A 100 6.97 -35.15 0.74
CA SER A 100 5.85 -35.95 0.24
C SER A 100 5.46 -35.53 -1.19
N ASN A 101 6.35 -34.80 -1.88
CA ASN A 101 6.17 -34.26 -3.23
C ASN A 101 4.82 -33.57 -3.42
N GLY A 102 4.44 -32.73 -2.47
CA GLY A 102 3.22 -31.91 -2.57
C GLY A 102 1.94 -32.59 -2.08
N ASN A 103 1.99 -33.85 -1.65
CA ASN A 103 0.84 -34.54 -1.06
C ASN A 103 0.33 -33.85 0.21
N TYR A 104 -0.96 -34.01 0.47
CA TYR A 104 -1.61 -33.47 1.68
C TYR A 104 -0.92 -34.03 2.91
N TYR A 105 -0.58 -33.15 3.83
CA TYR A 105 0.15 -33.48 5.04
C TYR A 105 -0.80 -33.55 6.24
N SER A 106 -1.07 -34.76 6.74
CA SER A 106 -1.86 -34.95 7.95
C SER A 106 -1.03 -34.62 9.19
N GLY A 107 -1.40 -33.55 9.91
CA GLY A 107 -0.79 -33.20 11.20
C GLY A 107 0.45 -32.30 11.18
N PRO A 108 0.49 -31.19 10.40
CA PRO A 108 1.58 -30.20 10.49
C PRO A 108 1.78 -29.69 11.93
N LEU A 109 0.70 -29.61 12.71
CA LEU A 109 0.71 -29.16 14.10
C LEU A 109 1.38 -30.14 15.08
N GLY A 110 1.62 -31.40 14.69
CA GLY A 110 2.41 -32.33 15.50
C GLY A 110 3.93 -32.21 15.27
N VAL A 111 4.33 -31.60 14.14
CA VAL A 111 5.74 -31.56 13.70
C VAL A 111 6.41 -30.26 14.03
N TYR A 112 5.66 -29.17 14.11
CA TYR A 112 6.19 -27.84 14.39
C TYR A 112 7.13 -27.78 15.62
N PRO A 113 6.96 -28.55 16.72
CA PRO A 113 7.86 -28.44 17.86
C PRO A 113 9.31 -28.81 17.54
N ASN A 114 9.56 -29.62 16.51
CA ASN A 114 10.91 -29.90 16.04
C ASN A 114 11.59 -28.68 15.37
N THR A 115 10.78 -27.76 14.85
CA THR A 115 11.27 -26.56 14.14
C THR A 115 11.26 -25.33 15.05
N TYR A 116 10.19 -25.15 15.83
CA TYR A 116 9.93 -23.94 16.61
C TYR A 116 9.92 -24.17 18.13
N GLY A 117 10.17 -25.40 18.61
CA GLY A 117 10.06 -25.73 20.03
C GLY A 117 8.64 -25.59 20.55
N ASN A 118 8.50 -25.22 21.82
CA ASN A 118 7.20 -25.05 22.47
C ASN A 118 6.59 -23.65 22.24
N GLU A 119 6.98 -22.94 21.18
CA GLU A 119 6.46 -21.62 20.85
C GLU A 119 5.06 -21.67 20.21
N LYS A 120 4.26 -20.64 20.45
CA LYS A 120 3.05 -20.36 19.69
C LYS A 120 3.43 -20.02 18.25
N ILE A 121 3.07 -20.86 17.28
CA ILE A 121 3.47 -20.71 15.87
C ILE A 121 2.44 -19.97 15.00
N TYR A 122 1.52 -19.22 15.59
CA TYR A 122 0.50 -18.48 14.85
C TYR A 122 0.25 -17.13 15.47
N SER A 123 -0.08 -16.15 14.64
CA SER A 123 -0.74 -14.94 15.11
C SER A 123 -2.25 -15.21 15.21
N GLU A 124 -2.91 -14.50 16.11
CA GLU A 124 -4.32 -14.73 16.43
C GLU A 124 -5.07 -13.41 16.50
N LYS A 125 -6.24 -13.37 15.89
CA LYS A 125 -7.16 -12.24 15.91
C LYS A 125 -8.37 -12.61 16.76
N VAL A 126 -8.67 -11.80 17.76
CA VAL A 126 -9.92 -11.87 18.50
C VAL A 126 -10.88 -10.88 17.86
N LEU A 127 -11.99 -11.37 17.35
CA LEU A 127 -13.01 -10.55 16.69
C LEU A 127 -14.15 -10.22 17.66
N GLU A 128 -14.83 -9.10 17.43
CA GLU A 128 -16.07 -8.81 18.13
C GLU A 128 -17.18 -9.80 17.72
N ASN A 129 -18.15 -10.00 18.60
CA ASN A 129 -19.30 -10.86 18.31
C ASN A 129 -20.40 -10.05 17.58
N SER A 130 -20.05 -9.46 16.44
CA SER A 130 -20.95 -8.67 15.60
C SER A 130 -20.80 -9.09 14.13
N PRO A 131 -21.83 -8.90 13.29
CA PRO A 131 -21.74 -9.18 11.86
C PRO A 131 -20.66 -8.38 11.11
N LEU A 132 -20.07 -7.36 11.73
CA LEU A 132 -19.00 -6.56 11.15
C LEU A 132 -17.62 -7.20 11.30
N ASP A 133 -17.47 -8.24 12.14
CA ASP A 133 -16.22 -8.99 12.35
C ASP A 133 -15.00 -8.08 12.62
N ARG A 134 -15.20 -6.96 13.33
CA ARG A 134 -14.09 -6.05 13.67
C ARG A 134 -13.11 -6.72 14.63
N ILE A 135 -11.82 -6.47 14.43
CA ILE A 135 -10.75 -7.02 15.26
C ILE A 135 -10.73 -6.25 16.57
N LEU A 136 -10.81 -6.92 17.72
CA LEU A 136 -10.66 -6.32 19.05
C LEU A 136 -9.24 -6.49 19.57
N GLU A 137 -8.62 -7.64 19.31
CA GLU A 137 -7.24 -7.92 19.70
C GLU A 137 -6.50 -8.66 18.59
N GLN A 138 -5.19 -8.40 18.49
CA GLN A 138 -4.29 -9.18 17.66
C GLN A 138 -3.05 -9.56 18.46
N LYS A 139 -2.78 -10.87 18.56
CA LYS A 139 -1.60 -11.43 19.20
C LYS A 139 -0.61 -11.88 18.14
N GLN A 140 0.65 -11.52 18.29
CA GLN A 140 1.71 -11.97 17.41
C GLN A 140 2.13 -13.41 17.70
N VAL A 141 2.93 -13.98 16.79
CA VAL A 141 3.54 -15.31 16.93
C VAL A 141 4.52 -15.31 18.12
N GLY A 142 4.54 -16.39 18.89
CA GLY A 142 5.44 -16.62 20.02
C GLY A 142 4.76 -16.43 21.38
N ASN A 143 5.19 -17.22 22.37
CA ASN A 143 4.56 -17.24 23.70
C ASN A 143 4.71 -15.91 24.45
N ALA A 144 5.81 -15.19 24.20
CA ALA A 144 6.09 -13.90 24.81
C ALA A 144 5.01 -12.83 24.49
N TRP A 145 4.27 -12.99 23.39
CA TRP A 145 3.26 -12.04 22.93
C TRP A 145 1.84 -12.40 23.37
N ASP A 146 1.64 -13.55 24.01
CA ASP A 146 0.29 -14.03 24.29
C ASP A 146 -0.47 -13.15 25.29
N ASN A 147 0.27 -12.50 26.20
CA ASN A 147 -0.24 -11.52 27.18
C ASN A 147 0.04 -10.06 26.76
N LYS A 148 0.51 -9.84 25.54
CA LYS A 148 0.79 -8.51 24.97
C LYS A 148 0.07 -8.33 23.62
N PRO A 149 -1.27 -8.41 23.58
CA PRO A 149 -2.00 -8.18 22.35
C PRO A 149 -1.93 -6.69 21.94
N ILE A 150 -1.89 -6.45 20.64
CA ILE A 150 -2.36 -5.18 20.08
C ILE A 150 -3.86 -5.12 20.33
N LYS A 151 -4.37 -4.01 20.86
CA LYS A 151 -5.80 -3.81 21.11
C LYS A 151 -6.37 -2.75 20.19
N PHE A 152 -7.61 -2.98 19.76
CA PHE A 152 -8.34 -2.10 18.88
C PHE A 152 -9.64 -1.66 19.57
N GLY A 153 -9.85 -0.35 19.63
CA GLY A 153 -11.06 0.27 20.16
C GLY A 153 -11.82 1.00 19.05
N TYR A 154 -13.15 0.92 19.06
CA TYR A 154 -14.02 1.55 18.08
C TYR A 154 -15.13 2.31 18.77
N ASP A 155 -15.01 3.62 18.80
CA ASP A 155 -15.92 4.52 19.51
C ASP A 155 -16.32 5.70 18.61
N ALA A 156 -17.07 6.63 19.19
CA ALA A 156 -17.27 7.95 18.63
C ALA A 156 -16.66 9.01 19.57
N ASN A 157 -16.33 10.19 19.04
CA ASN A 157 -15.74 11.24 19.86
C ASN A 157 -16.71 11.76 20.93
N ALA A 158 -16.17 12.16 22.07
CA ALA A 158 -16.89 12.93 23.08
C ALA A 158 -17.04 14.40 22.66
N ASP A 159 -17.95 15.12 23.33
CA ASP A 159 -18.13 16.55 23.13
C ASP A 159 -16.85 17.32 23.50
N GLY A 160 -16.40 18.21 22.61
CA GLY A 160 -15.22 19.03 22.86
C GLY A 160 -13.86 18.31 22.76
N GLU A 161 -13.83 16.98 22.53
CA GLU A 161 -12.61 16.16 22.54
C GLU A 161 -11.60 16.53 21.43
N VAL A 162 -12.12 17.00 20.29
CA VAL A 162 -11.35 17.29 19.07
C VAL A 162 -11.63 18.72 18.63
N LYS A 163 -10.58 19.54 18.51
CA LYS A 163 -10.68 20.89 17.92
C LYS A 163 -11.12 20.79 16.46
N LYS A 164 -11.97 21.72 16.03
CA LYS A 164 -12.44 21.81 14.65
C LYS A 164 -11.75 22.97 13.95
N TYR A 165 -11.05 22.66 12.87
CA TYR A 165 -10.48 23.65 11.96
C TYR A 165 -11.20 23.57 10.61
N THR A 166 -11.45 24.73 10.02
CA THR A 166 -12.06 24.85 8.69
C THR A 166 -11.09 25.54 7.76
N ALA A 167 -10.87 24.95 6.59
CA ALA A 167 -10.11 25.57 5.51
C ALA A 167 -11.05 25.98 4.38
N THR A 168 -10.75 27.10 3.74
CA THR A 168 -11.44 27.53 2.51
C THR A 168 -10.42 27.84 1.44
N PHE A 169 -10.77 27.58 0.18
CA PHE A 169 -9.91 27.87 -0.97
C PHE A 169 -10.63 28.73 -2.00
N ASN A 170 -10.02 29.87 -2.36
CA ASN A 170 -10.53 30.74 -3.40
C ASN A 170 -9.70 30.56 -4.68
N TYR A 171 -10.29 29.96 -5.71
CA TYR A 171 -9.61 29.75 -7.01
C TYR A 171 -9.35 31.04 -7.79
N THR A 172 -10.12 32.11 -7.54
CA THR A 172 -9.95 33.41 -8.21
C THR A 172 -8.70 34.12 -7.72
N THR A 173 -8.48 34.15 -6.40
CA THR A 173 -7.30 34.77 -5.78
C THR A 173 -6.15 33.78 -5.55
N PHE A 174 -6.41 32.50 -5.72
CA PHE A 174 -5.51 31.37 -5.44
C PHE A 174 -4.99 31.35 -3.99
N THR A 175 -5.87 31.68 -3.04
CA THR A 175 -5.57 31.79 -1.61
C THR A 175 -6.28 30.72 -0.79
N SER A 176 -5.56 30.13 0.16
CA SER A 176 -6.10 29.22 1.18
C SER A 176 -6.20 29.98 2.51
N SER A 177 -7.22 29.68 3.32
CA SER A 177 -7.36 30.25 4.67
C SER A 177 -7.64 29.15 5.70
N LEU A 178 -7.13 29.32 6.92
CA LEU A 178 -7.32 28.39 8.04
C LEU A 178 -8.02 29.12 9.19
N THR A 179 -9.14 28.59 9.65
CA THR A 179 -9.93 29.18 10.74
C THR A 179 -10.21 28.15 11.83
N PHE A 180 -10.09 28.58 13.09
CA PHE A 180 -10.55 27.79 14.23
C PHE A 180 -12.07 27.93 14.35
N SER A 181 -12.78 26.81 14.40
CA SER A 181 -14.25 26.74 14.34
C SER A 181 -14.85 26.06 15.58
N GLY A 182 -14.18 26.17 16.73
CA GLY A 182 -14.57 25.52 17.98
C GLY A 182 -14.11 24.07 18.04
N SER A 183 -14.97 23.18 18.54
CA SER A 183 -14.70 21.74 18.65
C SER A 183 -15.83 20.92 18.03
N TYR A 184 -15.54 19.67 17.70
CA TYR A 184 -16.56 18.71 17.30
C TYR A 184 -17.46 18.36 18.49
N GLY A 185 -18.75 18.24 18.21
CA GLY A 185 -19.74 17.78 19.18
C GLY A 185 -19.72 16.27 19.37
N ILE A 186 -20.47 15.77 20.36
CA ILE A 186 -20.59 14.34 20.63
C ILE A 186 -20.99 13.54 19.38
N GLY A 187 -20.28 12.42 19.13
CA GLY A 187 -20.65 11.45 18.10
C GLY A 187 -20.48 11.91 16.65
N GLN A 188 -19.77 13.01 16.39
CA GLN A 188 -19.58 13.56 15.04
C GLN A 188 -18.44 12.91 14.25
N LEU A 189 -17.52 12.24 14.95
CA LEU A 189 -16.33 11.62 14.40
C LEU A 189 -16.27 10.16 14.86
N TYR A 190 -15.86 9.28 13.96
CA TYR A 190 -15.43 7.93 14.30
C TYR A 190 -14.08 8.00 15.01
N LYS A 191 -13.96 7.31 16.13
CA LYS A 191 -12.75 7.26 16.96
C LYS A 191 -12.22 5.82 16.96
N ASN A 192 -11.08 5.61 16.32
CA ASN A 192 -10.41 4.32 16.28
C ASN A 192 -9.15 4.38 17.15
N THR A 193 -9.06 3.53 18.16
CA THR A 193 -7.89 3.46 19.05
C THR A 193 -7.09 2.21 18.75
N VAL A 194 -5.79 2.32 18.60
CA VAL A 194 -4.85 1.20 18.54
C VAL A 194 -3.88 1.33 19.69
N THR A 195 -3.85 0.34 20.57
CA THR A 195 -2.86 0.21 21.64
C THR A 195 -1.88 -0.88 21.24
N ASP A 196 -0.60 -0.53 21.15
CA ASP A 196 0.45 -1.49 20.80
C ASP A 196 0.77 -2.46 21.95
N GLU A 197 1.65 -3.42 21.68
CA GLU A 197 2.04 -4.47 22.62
C GLU A 197 2.76 -3.94 23.88
N ASP A 198 3.26 -2.70 23.83
CA ASP A 198 3.92 -2.01 24.94
C ASP A 198 2.97 -1.05 25.70
N GLY A 199 1.71 -0.95 25.25
CA GLY A 199 0.68 -0.13 25.88
C GLY A 199 0.58 1.31 25.35
N ASN A 200 1.36 1.69 24.34
CA ASN A 200 1.27 3.02 23.75
C ASN A 200 0.04 3.09 22.84
N SER A 201 -0.75 4.16 23.00
CA SER A 201 -2.01 4.30 22.28
C SER A 201 -1.93 5.37 21.19
N THR A 202 -2.46 5.04 20.02
CA THR A 202 -2.68 5.95 18.91
C THR A 202 -4.17 5.99 18.61
N ILE A 203 -4.74 7.19 18.56
CA ILE A 203 -6.17 7.41 18.31
C ILE A 203 -6.31 8.16 17.00
N GLU A 204 -7.07 7.58 16.06
CA GLU A 204 -7.42 8.19 14.79
C GLU A 204 -8.88 8.64 14.83
N PHE A 205 -9.13 9.90 14.48
CA PHE A 205 -10.47 10.44 14.32
C PHE A 205 -10.78 10.66 12.85
N LYS A 206 -11.93 10.17 12.40
CA LYS A 206 -12.43 10.32 11.02
C LYS A 206 -13.79 10.99 10.99
N ASN A 207 -14.00 11.86 10.00
CA ASN A 207 -15.32 12.45 9.75
C ASN A 207 -16.25 11.46 9.03
N GLY A 208 -17.52 11.84 8.83
CA GLY A 208 -18.52 11.02 8.12
C GLY A 208 -18.20 10.71 6.65
N GLN A 209 -17.21 11.37 6.05
CA GLN A 209 -16.72 11.07 4.69
C GLN A 209 -15.52 10.10 4.68
N GLY A 210 -15.09 9.62 5.85
CA GLY A 210 -13.93 8.74 6.01
C GLY A 210 -12.57 9.43 6.00
N GLN A 211 -12.54 10.77 5.95
CA GLN A 211 -11.30 11.54 6.01
C GLN A 211 -10.77 11.60 7.44
N VAL A 212 -9.48 11.32 7.63
CA VAL A 212 -8.81 11.48 8.93
C VAL A 212 -8.71 12.96 9.24
N VAL A 213 -9.23 13.40 10.39
CA VAL A 213 -9.20 14.81 10.84
C VAL A 213 -8.19 15.05 11.96
N LEU A 214 -7.89 14.04 12.77
CA LEU A 214 -6.90 14.08 13.84
C LEU A 214 -6.26 12.70 14.01
N VAL A 215 -4.93 12.68 14.11
CA VAL A 215 -4.20 11.55 14.70
C VAL A 215 -3.59 12.02 16.01
N ARG A 216 -3.93 11.34 17.09
CA ARG A 216 -3.48 11.61 18.45
C ARG A 216 -2.56 10.49 18.92
N LYS A 217 -1.33 10.83 19.27
CA LYS A 217 -0.42 9.94 20.00
C LYS A 217 -0.55 10.23 21.49
N VAL A 218 -0.98 9.24 22.28
CA VAL A 218 -1.10 9.38 23.74
C VAL A 218 0.28 9.24 24.35
N ILE A 219 0.78 10.32 24.98
CA ILE A 219 2.09 10.33 25.65
C ILE A 219 1.92 9.97 27.12
N SER A 220 0.87 10.52 27.76
CA SER A 220 0.49 10.21 29.13
C SER A 220 -1.01 10.41 29.34
N ALA A 221 -1.51 10.21 30.56
CA ALA A 221 -2.93 10.42 30.88
C ALA A 221 -3.40 11.86 30.62
N THR A 222 -2.50 12.84 30.58
CA THR A 222 -2.82 14.27 30.41
C THR A 222 -2.15 14.91 29.20
N ASP A 223 -1.28 14.18 28.49
CA ASP A 223 -0.47 14.73 27.40
C ASP A 223 -0.63 13.92 26.12
N ASN A 224 -0.83 14.64 25.02
CA ASN A 224 -1.16 14.10 23.71
C ASN A 224 -0.41 14.88 22.63
N ALA A 225 0.21 14.16 21.70
CA ALA A 225 0.73 14.74 20.47
C ALA A 225 -0.33 14.65 19.36
N ASP A 226 -1.01 15.77 19.12
CA ASP A 226 -2.11 15.89 18.17
C ASP A 226 -1.62 16.39 16.80
N THR A 227 -1.96 15.66 15.73
CA THR A 227 -1.75 16.10 14.34
C THR A 227 -3.08 16.26 13.65
N TYR A 228 -3.46 17.51 13.34
CA TYR A 228 -4.72 17.80 12.65
C TYR A 228 -4.53 17.80 11.14
N TYR A 229 -5.51 17.23 10.45
CA TYR A 229 -5.60 17.18 8.99
C TYR A 229 -6.83 17.99 8.58
N VAL A 230 -6.60 19.12 7.92
CA VAL A 230 -7.65 20.10 7.61
C VAL A 230 -7.92 20.10 6.11
N TYR A 231 -9.15 19.78 5.74
CA TYR A 231 -9.61 19.75 4.36
C TYR A 231 -10.32 21.05 4.02
N ASN A 232 -10.15 21.51 2.78
CA ASN A 232 -10.88 22.66 2.28
C ASN A 232 -12.32 22.28 1.85
N ASP A 233 -13.06 23.28 1.40
CA ASP A 233 -14.42 23.20 0.84
C ASP A 233 -14.53 22.31 -0.42
N TYR A 234 -13.42 21.89 -1.00
CA TYR A 234 -13.34 20.94 -2.12
C TYR A 234 -12.90 19.52 -1.68
N ASN A 235 -12.91 19.23 -0.38
CA ASN A 235 -12.47 17.96 0.20
C ASN A 235 -10.98 17.62 -0.06
N GLN A 236 -10.16 18.62 -0.34
CA GLN A 236 -8.71 18.44 -0.53
C GLN A 236 -7.97 18.74 0.78
N LEU A 237 -6.97 17.94 1.12
CA LEU A 237 -6.12 18.20 2.30
C LEU A 237 -5.34 19.51 2.08
N ALA A 238 -5.72 20.57 2.79
CA ALA A 238 -5.18 21.91 2.62
C ALA A 238 -4.09 22.23 3.65
N PHE A 239 -4.24 21.72 4.89
CA PHE A 239 -3.27 21.93 5.96
C PHE A 239 -3.04 20.65 6.76
N VAL A 240 -1.80 20.48 7.23
CA VAL A 240 -1.50 19.57 8.34
C VAL A 240 -0.87 20.39 9.45
N ILE A 241 -1.47 20.35 10.65
CA ILE A 241 -1.04 21.07 11.84
C ILE A 241 -0.37 20.06 12.78
N PRO A 242 0.97 20.03 12.87
CA PRO A 242 1.68 19.07 13.71
C PRO A 242 1.53 19.37 15.20
N PRO A 243 1.97 18.46 16.10
CA PRO A 243 1.78 18.59 17.54
C PRO A 243 2.24 19.94 18.10
N LYS A 244 3.43 20.39 17.70
CA LYS A 244 3.99 21.67 18.16
C LYS A 244 3.19 22.90 17.73
N ALA A 245 2.48 22.86 16.61
CA ALA A 245 1.59 23.94 16.18
C ALA A 245 0.18 23.82 16.78
N SER A 246 -0.26 22.60 17.11
CA SER A 246 -1.60 22.32 17.63
C SER A 246 -1.85 22.87 19.05
N VAL A 247 -0.76 23.08 19.81
CA VAL A 247 -0.77 23.65 21.15
C VAL A 247 -0.89 25.18 21.14
N GLU A 248 -0.60 25.83 20.00
CA GLU A 248 -0.76 27.27 19.86
C GLU A 248 -2.23 27.67 19.96
N ALA A 249 -2.48 28.86 20.51
CA ALA A 249 -3.83 29.42 20.59
C ALA A 249 -4.41 29.67 19.19
N ASP A 250 -3.58 30.16 18.28
CA ASP A 250 -3.89 30.31 16.86
C ASP A 250 -2.73 29.76 16.01
N PRO A 251 -2.91 28.58 15.36
CA PRO A 251 -1.90 28.01 14.47
C PRO A 251 -1.51 28.91 13.30
N ASN A 252 -2.30 29.93 12.95
CA ASN A 252 -1.94 30.89 11.90
C ASN A 252 -0.65 31.66 12.22
N THR A 253 -0.32 31.85 13.50
CA THR A 253 0.89 32.57 13.93
C THR A 253 2.18 31.82 13.62
N VAL A 254 2.11 30.48 13.54
CA VAL A 254 3.23 29.58 13.26
C VAL A 254 3.08 28.82 11.93
N LEU A 255 2.09 29.19 11.12
CA LEU A 255 1.67 28.43 9.93
C LEU A 255 2.78 28.25 8.91
N ASN A 256 3.65 29.25 8.77
CA ASN A 256 4.75 29.23 7.79
C ASN A 256 5.98 28.46 8.29
N ASP A 257 6.10 28.26 9.60
CA ASP A 257 7.28 27.69 10.24
C ASP A 257 7.06 26.24 10.64
N LEU A 258 5.84 25.89 11.09
CA LEU A 258 5.53 24.60 11.69
C LEU A 258 4.48 23.78 10.93
N CYS A 259 3.64 24.38 10.09
CA CYS A 259 2.54 23.67 9.43
C CYS A 259 2.87 23.30 7.97
N TYR A 260 2.20 22.25 7.48
CA TYR A 260 2.18 21.92 6.07
C TYR A 260 1.01 22.63 5.40
N GLN A 261 1.23 23.18 4.21
CA GLN A 261 0.21 23.86 3.42
C GLN A 261 0.20 23.30 2.01
N TYR A 262 -0.98 23.07 1.46
CA TYR A 262 -1.18 22.47 0.15
C TYR A 262 -2.23 23.25 -0.63
N LYS A 263 -2.00 23.45 -1.92
CA LYS A 263 -2.96 24.05 -2.85
C LYS A 263 -3.02 23.24 -4.13
N TYR A 264 -4.21 23.12 -4.67
CA TYR A 264 -4.50 22.30 -5.83
C TYR A 264 -4.99 23.17 -6.97
N ASP A 265 -4.82 22.69 -8.20
CA ASP A 265 -5.50 23.27 -9.35
C ASP A 265 -6.94 22.73 -9.48
N GLY A 266 -7.68 23.24 -10.48
CA GLY A 266 -9.06 22.80 -10.75
C GLY A 266 -9.21 21.35 -11.19
N ARG A 267 -8.12 20.58 -11.31
CA ARG A 267 -8.10 19.14 -11.59
C ARG A 267 -7.71 18.30 -10.36
N ASN A 268 -7.72 18.89 -9.16
CA ASN A 268 -7.29 18.25 -7.91
C ASN A 268 -5.81 17.84 -7.89
N ARG A 269 -4.94 18.53 -8.62
CA ARG A 269 -3.50 18.23 -8.64
C ARG A 269 -2.75 19.18 -7.74
N LEU A 270 -1.84 18.67 -6.91
CA LEU A 270 -1.05 19.48 -6.01
C LEU A 270 -0.10 20.39 -6.79
N VAL A 271 -0.30 21.70 -6.73
CA VAL A 271 0.45 22.68 -7.53
C VAL A 271 1.29 23.64 -6.69
N GLU A 272 0.94 23.81 -5.41
CA GLU A 272 1.78 24.52 -4.45
C GLU A 272 1.79 23.74 -3.15
N LYS A 273 2.97 23.54 -2.58
CA LYS A 273 3.09 23.04 -1.22
C LYS A 273 4.12 23.84 -0.45
N LYS A 274 3.92 23.97 0.86
CA LYS A 274 4.89 24.53 1.78
C LYS A 274 5.07 23.56 2.92
N LEU A 275 6.33 23.19 3.17
CA LEU A 275 6.71 22.32 4.27
C LEU A 275 7.23 23.18 5.44
N PRO A 276 7.13 22.71 6.68
CA PRO A 276 7.67 23.40 7.85
C PRO A 276 9.14 23.78 7.66
N GLY A 277 9.52 25.02 7.99
CA GLY A 277 10.87 25.55 7.84
C GLY A 277 11.37 25.71 6.39
N LYS A 278 10.55 25.39 5.37
CA LYS A 278 10.89 25.50 3.96
C LYS A 278 10.11 26.62 3.27
N GLY A 279 10.60 27.10 2.13
CA GLY A 279 9.84 27.97 1.24
C GLY A 279 8.73 27.21 0.49
N TRP A 280 7.96 27.94 -0.32
CA TRP A 280 6.98 27.31 -1.22
C TRP A 280 7.69 26.50 -2.30
N GLU A 281 7.11 25.35 -2.60
CA GLU A 281 7.45 24.53 -3.76
C GLU A 281 6.28 24.58 -4.74
N TYR A 282 6.61 24.77 -6.01
CA TYR A 282 5.68 24.96 -7.10
C TYR A 282 5.80 23.82 -8.09
N MET A 283 4.67 23.36 -8.63
CA MET A 283 4.59 22.29 -9.61
C MET A 283 3.82 22.73 -10.86
N VAL A 284 4.30 22.29 -12.02
CA VAL A 284 3.64 22.49 -13.31
C VAL A 284 3.41 21.15 -13.97
N TYR A 285 2.21 20.96 -14.49
CA TYR A 285 1.81 19.71 -15.14
C TYR A 285 1.52 19.96 -16.61
N ASP A 286 1.72 18.94 -17.45
CA ASP A 286 1.23 18.98 -18.82
C ASP A 286 -0.24 18.53 -18.94
N LYS A 287 -0.77 18.61 -20.17
CA LYS A 287 -2.13 18.16 -20.49
C LYS A 287 -2.33 16.64 -20.37
N GLN A 288 -1.25 15.87 -20.40
CA GLN A 288 -1.25 14.42 -20.19
C GLN A 288 -1.16 14.03 -18.71
N ASP A 289 -1.28 15.02 -17.82
CA ASP A 289 -1.30 14.85 -16.38
C ASP A 289 0.02 14.42 -15.74
N ARG A 290 1.13 14.79 -16.38
CA ARG A 290 2.48 14.48 -15.89
C ARG A 290 3.10 15.72 -15.27
N LEU A 291 3.80 15.53 -14.15
CA LEU A 291 4.59 16.59 -13.51
C LEU A 291 5.83 16.89 -14.37
N ILE A 292 5.88 18.07 -14.98
CA ILE A 292 6.94 18.42 -15.92
C ILE A 292 7.94 19.42 -15.37
N MET A 293 7.58 20.21 -14.35
CA MET A 293 8.49 21.16 -13.71
C MET A 293 8.20 21.29 -12.22
N VAL A 294 9.28 21.40 -11.43
CA VAL A 294 9.23 21.71 -10.00
C VAL A 294 10.21 22.83 -9.69
N GLN A 295 9.80 23.76 -8.83
CA GLN A 295 10.65 24.85 -8.34
C GLN A 295 10.50 24.97 -6.83
N ASP A 296 11.61 24.91 -6.11
CA ASP A 296 11.68 25.25 -4.69
C ASP A 296 12.14 26.72 -4.52
N ALA A 297 12.23 27.19 -3.29
CA ALA A 297 12.60 28.58 -3.01
C ALA A 297 14.05 28.93 -3.41
N VAL A 298 14.98 27.98 -3.37
CA VAL A 298 16.39 28.24 -3.71
C VAL A 298 16.53 28.38 -5.23
N MET A 299 15.94 27.46 -5.99
CA MET A 299 15.85 27.58 -7.44
C MET A 299 15.02 28.81 -7.83
N GLY A 300 13.96 29.11 -7.07
CA GLY A 300 13.12 30.29 -7.24
C GLY A 300 13.88 31.62 -7.20
N ALA A 301 14.84 31.75 -6.28
CA ALA A 301 15.70 32.94 -6.22
C ALA A 301 16.54 33.14 -7.49
N LEU A 302 16.85 32.06 -8.21
CA LEU A 302 17.56 32.06 -9.50
C LEU A 302 16.61 31.96 -10.70
N LYS A 303 15.30 31.97 -10.48
CA LYS A 303 14.24 31.69 -11.48
C LYS A 303 14.41 30.34 -12.20
N GLN A 304 15.07 29.37 -11.56
CA GLN A 304 15.32 28.06 -12.13
C GLN A 304 14.18 27.09 -11.82
N TRP A 305 13.95 26.15 -12.73
CA TRP A 305 13.02 25.04 -12.58
C TRP A 305 13.76 23.74 -12.92
N LEU A 306 13.59 22.72 -12.07
CA LEU A 306 13.92 21.36 -12.45
C LEU A 306 12.80 20.85 -13.36
N PHE A 307 13.11 20.62 -14.64
CA PHE A 307 12.14 20.09 -15.59
C PHE A 307 12.41 18.61 -15.91
N THR A 308 11.34 17.90 -16.25
CA THR A 308 11.34 16.52 -16.72
C THR A 308 10.64 16.46 -18.06
N LYS A 309 11.29 15.82 -19.04
CA LYS A 309 10.70 15.51 -20.34
C LYS A 309 10.44 14.01 -20.44
N TYR A 310 9.32 13.66 -21.03
CA TYR A 310 8.84 12.29 -21.15
C TYR A 310 8.79 11.84 -22.60
N ASP A 311 8.96 10.54 -22.83
CA ASP A 311 8.64 9.94 -24.13
C ASP A 311 7.13 9.66 -24.26
N GLN A 312 6.71 9.17 -25.43
CA GLN A 312 5.32 8.85 -25.75
C GLN A 312 4.69 7.77 -24.85
N PHE A 313 5.49 6.98 -24.14
CA PHE A 313 5.04 5.94 -23.22
C PHE A 313 5.04 6.42 -21.76
N GLY A 314 5.31 7.71 -21.52
CA GLY A 314 5.34 8.29 -20.17
C GLY A 314 6.61 7.99 -19.38
N ARG A 315 7.67 7.47 -20.01
CA ARG A 315 8.96 7.25 -19.35
C ARG A 315 9.78 8.53 -19.37
N THR A 316 10.52 8.81 -18.30
CA THR A 316 11.46 9.93 -18.27
C THR A 316 12.49 9.77 -19.39
N ALA A 317 12.52 10.74 -20.31
CA ALA A 317 13.52 10.82 -21.37
C ALA A 317 14.78 11.53 -20.86
N TYR A 318 14.63 12.71 -20.26
CA TYR A 318 15.71 13.46 -19.62
C TYR A 318 15.17 14.53 -18.67
N THR A 319 16.06 15.03 -17.81
CA THR A 319 15.80 16.12 -16.85
C THR A 319 16.84 17.22 -17.00
N GLY A 320 16.53 18.44 -16.57
CA GLY A 320 17.50 19.54 -16.58
C GLY A 320 17.01 20.77 -15.82
N LEU A 321 17.83 21.81 -15.81
CA LEU A 321 17.46 23.11 -15.27
C LEU A 321 17.03 24.05 -16.40
N TYR A 322 15.90 24.73 -16.19
CA TYR A 322 15.36 25.75 -17.06
C TYR A 322 15.27 27.07 -16.29
N THR A 323 15.91 28.12 -16.80
CA THR A 323 15.78 29.47 -16.23
C THR A 323 14.59 30.18 -16.87
N SER A 324 13.56 30.40 -16.07
CA SER A 324 12.34 31.12 -16.45
C SER A 324 12.55 32.63 -16.45
N THR A 325 11.81 33.34 -17.30
CA THR A 325 11.69 34.80 -17.23
C THR A 325 10.74 35.25 -16.11
N GLN A 326 9.86 34.35 -15.65
CA GLN A 326 8.83 34.61 -14.65
C GLN A 326 9.41 34.77 -13.24
N VAL A 327 8.64 35.42 -12.38
CA VAL A 327 9.00 35.58 -10.96
C VAL A 327 8.72 34.28 -10.19
N TYR A 328 9.48 34.03 -9.13
CA TYR A 328 9.13 32.99 -8.18
C TYR A 328 7.80 33.33 -7.48
N GLY A 329 6.91 32.35 -7.35
CA GLY A 329 5.62 32.53 -6.70
C GLY A 329 4.45 31.96 -7.50
N THR A 330 3.25 32.07 -6.91
CA THR A 330 1.97 31.61 -7.52
C THR A 330 1.76 32.17 -8.92
N ALA A 331 2.00 33.47 -9.14
CA ALA A 331 1.82 34.11 -10.44
C ALA A 331 2.79 33.56 -11.50
N GLY A 332 4.05 33.33 -11.14
CA GLY A 332 5.03 32.76 -12.08
C GLY A 332 4.75 31.31 -12.40
N ARG A 333 4.35 30.50 -11.40
CA ARG A 333 3.90 29.13 -11.65
C ARG A 333 2.69 29.10 -12.58
N ALA A 334 1.71 29.98 -12.37
CA ALA A 334 0.54 30.08 -13.24
C ALA A 334 0.93 30.44 -14.69
N ALA A 335 1.88 31.35 -14.89
CA ALA A 335 2.41 31.69 -16.21
C ALA A 335 3.11 30.49 -16.88
N GLU A 336 3.94 29.74 -16.14
CA GLU A 336 4.57 28.51 -16.66
C GLU A 336 3.55 27.42 -17.00
N GLN A 337 2.47 27.30 -16.22
CA GLN A 337 1.36 26.40 -16.52
C GLN A 337 0.68 26.75 -17.86
N VAL A 338 0.44 28.02 -18.13
CA VAL A 338 -0.10 28.48 -19.44
C VAL A 338 0.84 28.10 -20.59
N LEU A 339 2.15 28.28 -20.41
CA LEU A 339 3.14 27.89 -21.42
C LEU A 339 3.16 26.37 -21.64
N ALA A 340 3.06 25.57 -20.57
CA ALA A 340 2.97 24.13 -20.65
C ALA A 340 1.72 23.67 -21.41
N ASP A 341 0.56 24.27 -21.11
CA ASP A 341 -0.71 23.95 -21.74
C ASP A 341 -0.73 24.32 -23.24
N ALA A 342 0.02 25.34 -23.64
CA ALA A 342 0.17 25.73 -25.04
C ALA A 342 1.00 24.72 -25.87
N LYS A 343 1.81 23.84 -25.26
CA LYS A 343 2.65 22.88 -25.99
C LYS A 343 1.90 21.69 -26.61
N GLY A 344 0.66 21.42 -26.21
CA GLY A 344 -0.12 20.30 -26.75
C GLY A 344 0.50 18.93 -26.39
N SER A 345 0.87 18.12 -27.40
CA SER A 345 1.54 16.84 -27.17
C SER A 345 2.98 17.07 -26.72
N ASN A 346 3.22 16.96 -25.41
CA ASN A 346 4.51 17.27 -24.79
C ASN A 346 5.40 16.02 -24.68
N ASN A 347 5.52 15.27 -25.78
CA ASN A 347 6.34 14.05 -25.83
C ASN A 347 7.63 14.31 -26.61
N VAL A 348 8.72 13.77 -26.09
CA VAL A 348 10.00 13.71 -26.82
C VAL A 348 9.91 12.61 -27.85
N THR A 349 10.08 12.97 -29.11
CA THR A 349 10.32 12.02 -30.20
C THR A 349 11.79 11.62 -30.20
N ARG A 350 12.05 10.30 -30.23
CA ARG A 350 13.41 9.81 -30.45
C ARG A 350 13.75 10.00 -31.92
N SER A 351 14.69 10.89 -32.20
CA SER A 351 15.31 11.00 -33.53
C SER A 351 16.53 10.10 -33.61
N SER A 352 16.81 9.57 -34.81
CA SER A 352 18.06 8.88 -35.13
C SER A 352 19.26 9.83 -35.19
N THR A 353 19.02 11.14 -35.21
CA THR A 353 20.05 12.19 -35.23
C THR A 353 20.31 12.69 -33.81
N VAL A 354 21.57 12.71 -33.38
CA VAL A 354 21.96 13.26 -32.08
C VAL A 354 21.78 14.78 -32.11
N GLY A 355 20.71 15.29 -31.50
CA GLY A 355 20.42 16.73 -31.40
C GLY A 355 21.01 17.41 -30.16
N PHE A 356 21.69 16.67 -29.29
CA PHE A 356 22.26 17.17 -28.03
C PHE A 356 23.64 16.53 -27.81
N THR A 357 24.70 17.20 -28.28
CA THR A 357 26.09 16.91 -27.90
C THR A 357 26.46 17.80 -26.72
N ASN A 358 26.33 17.28 -25.51
CA ASN A 358 27.02 17.85 -24.36
C ASN A 358 27.95 16.77 -23.83
N SER A 359 29.25 16.99 -23.95
CA SER A 359 30.25 16.06 -23.43
C SER A 359 30.09 15.98 -21.91
N GLY A 360 29.45 14.92 -21.44
CA GLY A 360 29.44 14.60 -20.02
C GLY A 360 30.83 14.17 -19.57
N VAL A 361 31.26 14.66 -18.41
CA VAL A 361 32.45 14.16 -17.73
C VAL A 361 32.07 12.78 -17.20
N GLY A 362 32.58 11.74 -17.87
CA GLY A 362 32.57 10.36 -17.38
C GLY A 362 33.68 10.11 -16.38
#